data_AF-A0A9D4J1M4-F1
#
_entry.id   AF-A0A9D4J1M4-F1
#
_cell.length_a   1.000
_cell.length_b   1.000
_cell.length_c   1.000
_cell.angle_alpha   90.00
_cell.angle_beta   90.00
_cell.angle_gamma   90.00
#
_symmetry.space_group_name_H-M   'P 1'
#
loop_
_entity.id
_entity.type
_entity.pdbx_description
1 polymer ?
#
loop_
_entity_poly.entity_id
_entity_poly.type
_entity_poly.pdbx_seq_one_letter_code
_entity_poly.pdbx_strand_id
1 'polypeptide(L)'
;MQSAASSTKIAQQLFEIFLDKMRKKDEVFIIVKNDFLLSTYAKSLLEEGKEHSDTSWTVRLLAKLLISITQVANCESYSWMELINTEHWKEIIHGVKTFSEFTFSESGIIVEKPNIALKCDQGIKGLIAEAEGIALRQNDDVLLKKIEKMFKLYDGEWAKTSKHCNNSIRTKKEDQVELLPLTSDITKLKEKTVTEINRLISEISFEPTSERYLMLSKLTLSRLITFNARRGGEPSK
;
A
#
# COMPACT_ATOMS: atom_id res chain seq x y z
N MET A 1 7.63 9.14 35.96
CA MET A 1 7.87 10.15 34.89
C MET A 1 9.12 9.87 34.05
N GLN A 2 10.23 9.32 34.57
CA GLN A 2 11.44 9.00 33.77
C GLN A 2 11.24 7.90 32.69
N SER A 3 10.37 6.91 32.91
CA SER A 3 10.14 5.82 31.95
C SER A 3 9.39 6.28 30.68
N ALA A 4 8.37 7.13 30.80
CA ALA A 4 7.63 7.66 29.65
C ALA A 4 8.49 8.57 28.76
N ALA A 5 9.30 9.44 29.38
CA ALA A 5 10.23 10.31 28.66
C ALA A 5 11.32 9.54 27.87
N SER A 6 11.74 8.37 28.38
CA SER A 6 12.69 7.49 27.69
C SER A 6 12.05 6.80 26.47
N SER A 7 10.78 6.38 26.59
CA SER A 7 10.04 5.76 25.48
C SER A 7 9.85 6.73 24.31
N THR A 8 9.42 7.96 24.59
CA THR A 8 9.20 8.99 23.56
C THR A 8 10.49 9.36 22.81
N LYS A 9 11.64 9.31 23.49
CA LYS A 9 12.95 9.60 22.88
C LYS A 9 13.38 8.48 21.91
N ILE A 10 13.13 7.22 22.26
CA ILE A 10 13.41 6.06 21.40
C ILE A 10 12.50 6.11 20.16
N ALA A 11 11.21 6.36 20.34
CA ALA A 11 10.23 6.51 19.26
C ALA A 11 10.67 7.56 18.23
N GLN A 12 11.13 8.72 18.72
CA GLN A 12 11.61 9.80 17.86
C GLN A 12 12.86 9.38 17.09
N GLN A 13 13.84 8.74 17.74
CA GLN A 13 15.06 8.28 17.06
C GLN A 13 14.76 7.23 15.97
N LEU A 14 13.87 6.28 16.26
CA LEU A 14 13.42 5.30 15.26
C LEU A 14 12.75 5.97 14.06
N PHE A 15 11.94 7.01 14.32
CA PHE A 15 11.28 7.76 13.28
C PHE A 15 12.25 8.57 12.41
N GLU A 16 13.28 9.20 12.98
CA GLU A 16 14.31 9.89 12.18
C GLU A 16 15.07 8.93 11.26
N ILE A 17 15.45 7.75 11.77
CA ILE A 17 16.08 6.69 10.97
C ILE A 17 15.14 6.22 9.86
N PHE A 18 13.86 6.07 10.17
CA PHE A 18 12.84 5.71 9.19
C PHE A 18 12.69 6.76 8.10
N LEU A 19 12.64 8.05 8.47
CA LEU A 19 12.54 9.14 7.51
C LEU A 19 13.76 9.16 6.59
N ASP A 20 14.98 8.98 7.13
CA ASP A 20 16.21 8.94 6.34
C ASP A 20 16.19 7.82 5.30
N LYS A 21 15.83 6.60 5.71
CA LYS A 21 15.71 5.41 4.84
C LYS A 21 14.55 5.48 3.84
N MET A 22 13.63 6.44 3.97
CA MET A 22 12.51 6.53 3.04
C MET A 22 13.00 6.92 1.64
N ARG A 23 12.77 6.02 0.67
CA ARG A 23 13.33 6.07 -0.69
C ARG A 23 13.08 7.36 -1.47
N LYS A 24 11.95 8.03 -1.27
CA LYS A 24 11.53 9.20 -2.06
C LYS A 24 11.25 10.38 -1.14
N LYS A 25 11.79 11.55 -1.49
CA LYS A 25 11.62 12.84 -0.80
C LYS A 25 10.74 13.77 -1.65
N ASP A 26 9.56 13.28 -2.01
CA ASP A 26 8.55 14.00 -2.80
C ASP A 26 7.56 14.76 -1.88
N GLU A 27 6.52 15.36 -2.44
CA GLU A 27 5.45 16.02 -1.67
C GLU A 27 4.83 15.11 -0.61
N VAL A 28 4.66 13.82 -0.91
CA VAL A 28 4.14 12.80 0.02
C VAL A 28 5.04 12.66 1.25
N PHE A 29 6.37 12.72 1.06
CA PHE A 29 7.32 12.70 2.18
C PHE A 29 7.14 13.91 3.10
N ILE A 30 6.89 15.10 2.54
CA ILE A 30 6.66 16.32 3.32
C ILE A 30 5.39 16.17 4.18
N ILE A 31 4.31 15.62 3.62
CA ILE A 31 3.08 15.35 4.36
C ILE A 31 3.31 14.36 5.51
N VAL A 32 3.99 13.24 5.24
CA VAL A 32 4.30 12.22 6.28
C VAL A 32 5.11 12.83 7.43
N LYS A 33 6.01 13.76 7.12
CA LYS A 33 6.84 14.43 8.14
C LYS A 33 6.05 15.45 8.96
N ASN A 34 5.15 16.21 8.32
CA ASN A 34 4.52 17.39 8.92
C ASN A 34 3.15 17.09 9.55
N ASP A 35 2.41 16.10 9.05
CA ASP A 35 1.12 15.72 9.65
C ASP A 35 1.35 15.02 11.01
N PHE A 36 0.82 15.62 12.06
CA PHE A 36 1.05 15.17 13.44
C PHE A 36 0.51 13.76 13.69
N LEU A 37 -0.71 13.46 13.22
CA LEU A 37 -1.33 12.18 13.49
C LEU A 37 -0.65 11.07 12.67
N LEU A 38 -0.33 11.35 11.41
CA LEU A 38 0.35 10.41 10.52
C LEU A 38 1.76 10.08 10.99
N SER A 39 2.52 11.08 11.47
CA SER A 39 3.85 10.87 12.04
C SER A 39 3.79 10.12 13.38
N THR A 40 2.77 10.36 14.19
CA THR A 40 2.53 9.60 15.43
C THR A 40 2.18 8.15 15.13
N TYR A 41 1.27 7.92 14.18
CA TYR A 41 0.93 6.57 13.73
C TYR A 41 2.13 5.83 13.16
N ALA A 42 2.98 6.51 12.37
CA ALA A 42 4.23 5.94 11.86
C ALA A 42 5.16 5.45 12.98
N LYS A 43 5.28 6.23 14.06
CA LYS A 43 6.08 5.85 15.25
C LYS A 43 5.50 4.61 15.92
N SER A 44 4.20 4.57 16.16
CA SER A 44 3.52 3.43 16.76
C SER A 44 3.74 2.14 15.95
N LEU A 45 3.63 2.21 14.62
CA LEU A 45 3.90 1.06 13.74
C LEU A 45 5.35 0.54 13.84
N LEU A 46 6.32 1.45 14.00
CA LEU A 46 7.74 1.08 14.16
C LEU A 46 8.01 0.49 15.56
N GLU A 47 7.35 1.01 16.60
CA GLU A 47 7.43 0.47 17.95
C GLU A 47 6.79 -0.93 18.06
N GLU A 48 5.72 -1.18 17.31
CA GLU A 48 5.13 -2.52 17.13
C GLU A 48 6.06 -3.50 16.39
N GLY A 49 7.17 -3.01 15.83
CA GLY A 49 8.14 -3.83 15.10
C GLY A 49 7.77 -4.11 13.65
N LYS A 50 6.88 -3.30 13.03
CA LYS A 50 6.59 -3.44 11.59
C LYS A 50 7.80 -3.07 10.75
N GLU A 51 7.94 -3.73 9.61
CA GLU A 51 9.05 -3.45 8.70
C GLU A 51 9.02 -1.99 8.19
N HIS A 52 10.21 -1.43 7.94
CA HIS A 52 10.35 -0.08 7.39
C HIS A 52 9.64 0.06 6.04
N SER A 53 9.68 -0.98 5.19
CA SER A 53 9.00 -1.07 3.89
C SER A 53 7.49 -0.92 4.04
N ASP A 54 6.89 -1.74 4.91
CA ASP A 54 5.45 -1.79 5.13
C ASP A 54 4.94 -0.51 5.79
N THR A 55 5.68 0.01 6.77
CA THR A 55 5.38 1.29 7.42
C THR A 55 5.42 2.41 6.39
N SER A 56 6.48 2.49 5.58
CA SER A 56 6.65 3.49 4.52
C SER A 56 5.53 3.41 3.50
N TRP A 57 5.16 2.21 3.07
CA TRP A 57 4.04 1.99 2.16
C TRP A 57 2.73 2.50 2.76
N THR A 58 2.44 2.17 4.02
CA THR A 58 1.20 2.53 4.71
C THR A 58 1.08 4.05 4.90
N VAL A 59 2.12 4.71 5.42
CA VAL A 59 2.04 6.16 5.67
C VAL A 59 2.04 6.97 4.38
N ARG A 60 2.73 6.48 3.34
CA ARG A 60 2.67 7.11 2.01
C ARG A 60 1.32 6.91 1.33
N LEU A 61 0.65 5.78 1.55
CA LEU A 61 -0.70 5.55 1.08
C LEU A 61 -1.66 6.59 1.70
N LEU A 62 -1.57 6.76 3.02
CA LEU A 62 -2.41 7.69 3.77
C LEU A 62 -2.12 9.16 3.43
N ALA A 63 -0.86 9.53 3.22
CA ALA A 63 -0.51 10.87 2.74
C ALA A 63 -1.05 11.13 1.32
N LYS A 64 -1.00 10.15 0.41
CA LYS A 64 -1.62 10.29 -0.93
C LYS A 64 -3.13 10.39 -0.86
N LEU A 65 -3.76 9.64 0.05
CA LEU A 65 -5.19 9.74 0.28
C LEU A 65 -5.55 11.14 0.79
N LEU A 66 -4.76 11.72 1.69
CA LEU A 66 -4.96 13.09 2.18
C LEU A 66 -4.96 14.11 1.02
N ILE A 67 -4.00 13.99 0.09
CA ILE A 67 -3.98 14.80 -1.15
C ILE A 67 -5.25 14.59 -1.97
N SER A 68 -5.71 13.34 -2.13
CA SER A 68 -6.94 13.07 -2.88
C SER A 68 -8.18 13.67 -2.21
N ILE A 69 -8.22 13.72 -0.87
CA ILE A 69 -9.32 14.32 -0.11
C ILE A 69 -9.29 15.86 -0.26
N THR A 70 -8.12 16.50 -0.13
CA THR A 70 -8.00 17.96 -0.28
C THR A 70 -8.41 18.42 -1.67
N GLN A 71 -8.00 17.69 -2.72
CA GLN A 71 -8.37 17.97 -4.11
C GLN A 71 -9.89 17.88 -4.33
N VAL A 72 -10.52 16.84 -3.79
CA VAL A 72 -11.96 16.61 -3.92
C VAL A 72 -12.78 17.66 -3.18
N ALA A 73 -12.34 18.03 -1.98
CA ALA A 73 -13.00 19.02 -1.14
C ALA A 73 -12.73 20.46 -1.59
N ASN A 74 -11.86 20.67 -2.59
CA ASN A 74 -11.39 21.97 -3.03
C ASN A 74 -10.86 22.84 -1.87
N CYS A 75 -10.10 22.20 -0.97
CA CYS A 75 -9.49 22.83 0.20
C CYS A 75 -7.98 22.95 0.01
N GLU A 76 -7.38 24.02 0.55
CA GLU A 76 -5.94 24.28 0.44
C GLU A 76 -5.12 23.21 1.17
N SER A 77 -5.55 22.82 2.38
CA SER A 77 -4.90 21.76 3.15
C SER A 77 -5.83 21.18 4.21
N TYR A 78 -5.67 19.90 4.51
CA TYR A 78 -6.26 19.22 5.65
C TYR A 78 -5.18 18.55 6.48
N SER A 79 -5.39 18.46 7.79
CA SER A 79 -4.70 17.48 8.63
C SER A 79 -5.58 16.26 8.88
N TRP A 80 -4.97 15.10 9.13
CA TRP A 80 -5.74 13.91 9.51
C TRP A 80 -6.50 14.11 10.83
N MET A 81 -5.97 14.92 11.74
CA MET A 81 -6.64 15.23 13.01
C MET A 81 -7.94 16.01 12.80
N GLU A 82 -7.96 16.94 11.83
CA GLU A 82 -9.19 17.66 11.43
C GLU A 82 -10.19 16.71 10.77
N LEU A 83 -9.72 15.83 9.88
CA LEU A 83 -10.57 14.92 9.12
C LEU A 83 -11.26 13.86 9.98
N ILE A 84 -10.73 13.52 11.17
CA ILE A 84 -11.38 12.57 12.10
C ILE A 84 -12.51 13.29 12.85
N ASN A 85 -13.53 13.66 12.07
CA ASN A 85 -14.77 14.27 12.50
C ASN A 85 -15.88 13.82 11.55
N THR A 86 -17.07 13.59 12.07
CA THR A 86 -18.25 13.19 11.29
C THR A 86 -18.59 14.16 10.16
N GLU A 87 -18.24 15.44 10.32
CA GLU A 87 -18.48 16.49 9.31
C GLU A 87 -17.71 16.23 8.01
N HIS A 88 -16.54 15.60 8.08
CA HIS A 88 -15.66 15.35 6.94
C HIS A 88 -15.81 13.94 6.33
N TRP A 89 -16.80 13.17 6.79
CA TRP A 89 -16.99 11.79 6.33
C TRP A 89 -17.23 11.69 4.83
N LYS A 90 -17.97 12.65 4.26
CA LYS A 90 -18.30 12.67 2.83
C LYS A 90 -17.06 12.93 1.97
N GLU A 91 -16.18 13.78 2.44
CA GLU A 91 -14.92 14.15 1.83
C GLU A 91 -13.95 12.97 1.87
N ILE A 92 -13.86 12.27 3.01
CA ILE A 92 -13.05 11.05 3.15
C ILE A 92 -13.52 9.99 2.16
N ILE A 93 -14.82 9.66 2.15
CA ILE A 93 -15.32 8.58 1.31
C ILE A 93 -15.22 8.93 -0.18
N HIS A 94 -15.43 10.20 -0.55
CA HIS A 94 -15.25 10.65 -1.91
C HIS A 94 -13.76 10.60 -2.31
N GLY A 95 -12.86 11.06 -1.45
CA GLY A 95 -11.41 10.95 -1.66
C GLY A 95 -10.95 9.51 -1.86
N VAL A 96 -11.43 8.56 -1.03
CA VAL A 96 -11.15 7.13 -1.22
C VAL A 96 -11.66 6.63 -2.57
N LYS A 97 -12.88 6.99 -2.94
CA LYS A 97 -13.51 6.54 -4.20
C LYS A 97 -12.76 7.08 -5.42
N THR A 98 -12.36 8.34 -5.40
CA THR A 98 -11.53 8.95 -6.44
C THR A 98 -10.16 8.28 -6.49
N PHE A 99 -9.49 8.11 -5.35
CA PHE A 99 -8.16 7.52 -5.27
C PHE A 99 -8.10 6.05 -5.73
N SER A 100 -9.20 5.32 -5.53
CA SER A 100 -9.33 3.91 -5.91
C SER A 100 -10.04 3.70 -7.25
N GLU A 101 -10.35 4.80 -7.96
CA GLU A 101 -10.95 4.81 -9.30
C GLU A 101 -12.28 4.05 -9.36
N PHE A 102 -13.24 4.48 -8.52
CA PHE A 102 -14.62 4.01 -8.59
C PHE A 102 -15.30 4.57 -9.83
N THR A 103 -15.80 3.69 -10.69
CA THR A 103 -16.53 4.04 -11.91
C THR A 103 -17.95 3.49 -11.85
N PHE A 104 -18.91 4.29 -12.31
CA PHE A 104 -20.30 3.88 -12.45
C PHE A 104 -20.53 3.47 -13.91
N SER A 105 -21.03 2.26 -14.11
CA SER A 105 -21.37 1.71 -15.41
C SER A 105 -22.79 1.15 -15.39
N GLU A 106 -23.33 0.80 -16.56
CA GLU A 106 -24.65 0.18 -16.68
C GLU A 106 -24.76 -1.15 -15.91
N SER A 107 -23.64 -1.88 -15.78
CA SER A 107 -23.56 -3.13 -15.00
C SER A 107 -23.32 -2.92 -13.50
N GLY A 108 -23.24 -1.66 -13.04
CA GLY A 108 -23.07 -1.29 -11.65
C GLY A 108 -21.74 -0.58 -11.36
N ILE A 109 -21.30 -0.65 -10.10
CA ILE A 109 -20.07 0.01 -9.62
C ILE A 109 -18.88 -0.92 -9.82
N ILE A 110 -17.88 -0.42 -10.55
CA ILE A 110 -16.60 -1.08 -10.79
C ILE A 110 -15.51 -0.29 -10.04
N VAL A 111 -14.66 -1.02 -9.32
CA VAL A 111 -13.51 -0.45 -8.62
C VAL A 111 -12.24 -0.93 -9.30
N GLU A 112 -11.48 -0.02 -9.91
CA GLU A 112 -10.28 -0.42 -10.63
C GLU A 112 -9.15 -0.85 -9.70
N LYS A 113 -8.99 -0.14 -8.57
CA LYS A 113 -7.93 -0.40 -7.59
C LYS A 113 -8.53 -0.81 -6.23
N PRO A 114 -9.23 -1.95 -6.14
CA PRO A 114 -9.97 -2.34 -4.95
C PRO A 114 -9.05 -2.57 -3.74
N ASN A 115 -7.84 -3.09 -3.96
CA ASN A 115 -6.85 -3.28 -2.90
C ASN A 115 -6.38 -1.96 -2.27
N ILE A 116 -6.38 -0.85 -3.02
CA ILE A 116 -6.04 0.47 -2.48
C ILE A 116 -7.13 0.89 -1.48
N ALA A 117 -8.39 0.83 -1.87
CA ALA A 117 -9.51 1.14 -0.97
C ALA A 117 -9.49 0.29 0.30
N LEU A 118 -9.31 -1.03 0.18
CA LEU A 118 -9.23 -1.94 1.34
C LEU A 118 -8.05 -1.64 2.25
N LYS A 119 -6.94 -1.14 1.71
CA LYS A 119 -5.78 -0.73 2.51
C LYS A 119 -5.96 0.65 3.11
N CYS A 120 -6.68 1.54 2.45
CA CYS A 120 -7.14 2.79 3.05
C CYS A 120 -8.06 2.51 4.24
N ASP A 121 -8.93 1.48 4.21
CA ASP A 121 -9.73 1.06 5.36
C ASP A 121 -8.86 0.79 6.59
N GLN A 122 -7.91 -0.13 6.42
CA GLN A 122 -6.98 -0.54 7.47
C GLN A 122 -6.19 0.66 8.01
N GLY A 123 -5.72 1.53 7.12
CA GLY A 123 -4.95 2.71 7.51
C GLY A 123 -5.78 3.76 8.24
N ILE A 124 -6.99 4.08 7.76
CA ILE A 124 -7.88 5.07 8.41
C ILE A 124 -8.30 4.56 9.79
N LYS A 125 -8.65 3.29 9.94
CA LYS A 125 -8.94 2.69 11.25
C LYS A 125 -7.76 2.81 12.21
N GLY A 126 -6.54 2.60 11.71
CA GLY A 126 -5.31 2.82 12.48
C GLY A 126 -5.15 4.27 12.94
N LEU A 127 -5.41 5.25 12.06
CA LEU A 127 -5.37 6.67 12.41
C LEU A 127 -6.44 7.06 13.44
N ILE A 128 -7.67 6.53 13.30
CA ILE A 128 -8.75 6.75 14.27
C ILE A 128 -8.35 6.20 15.64
N ALA A 129 -7.80 4.99 15.70
CA ALA A 129 -7.35 4.38 16.96
C ALA A 129 -6.18 5.17 17.58
N GLU A 130 -5.25 5.68 16.78
CA GLU A 130 -4.16 6.54 17.28
C GLU A 130 -4.71 7.86 17.84
N ALA A 131 -5.65 8.49 17.13
CA ALA A 131 -6.31 9.72 17.58
C ALA A 131 -7.07 9.49 18.90
N GLU A 132 -7.75 8.35 19.03
CA GLU A 132 -8.43 7.94 20.27
C GLU A 132 -7.44 7.80 21.42
N GLY A 133 -6.32 7.10 21.19
CA GLY A 133 -5.23 6.97 22.16
C GLY A 133 -4.64 8.31 22.59
N ILE A 134 -4.50 9.28 21.66
CA ILE A 134 -4.07 10.65 21.96
C ILE A 134 -5.09 11.35 22.86
N ALA A 135 -6.38 11.32 22.50
CA ALA A 135 -7.45 11.96 23.27
C ALA A 135 -7.54 11.41 24.70
N LEU A 136 -7.45 10.08 24.86
CA LEU A 136 -7.43 9.40 26.15
C LEU A 136 -6.24 9.83 27.01
N ARG A 137 -5.03 9.89 26.44
CA ARG A 137 -3.82 10.34 27.15
C ARG A 137 -3.91 11.80 27.60
N GLN A 138 -4.64 12.62 26.86
CA GLN A 138 -4.85 14.04 27.15
C GLN A 138 -6.05 14.31 28.08
N ASN A 139 -6.87 13.29 28.39
CA ASN A 139 -8.16 13.44 29.07
C ASN A 139 -9.09 14.44 28.36
N ASP A 140 -9.09 14.44 27.02
CA ASP A 140 -9.99 15.28 26.22
C ASP A 140 -11.26 14.50 25.85
N ASP A 141 -12.25 14.56 26.75
CA ASP A 141 -13.55 13.90 26.57
C ASP A 141 -14.35 14.45 25.39
N VAL A 142 -14.12 15.70 24.98
CA VAL A 142 -14.83 16.32 23.87
C VAL A 142 -14.34 15.75 22.55
N LEU A 143 -13.01 15.68 22.39
CA LEU A 143 -12.38 15.05 21.24
C LEU A 143 -12.71 13.55 21.18
N LEU A 144 -12.63 12.84 22.30
CA LEU A 144 -12.93 11.42 22.37
C LEU A 144 -14.35 11.12 21.84
N LYS A 145 -15.36 11.87 22.31
CA LYS A 145 -16.74 11.73 21.83
C LYS A 145 -16.90 12.01 20.33
N LYS A 146 -16.10 12.92 19.76
CA LYS A 146 -16.11 13.18 18.30
C LYS A 146 -15.54 11.99 17.53
N ILE A 147 -14.42 11.43 18.01
CA ILE A 147 -13.76 10.28 17.41
C ILE A 147 -14.68 9.04 17.46
N GLU A 148 -15.30 8.77 18.60
CA GLU A 148 -16.25 7.64 18.76
C GLU A 148 -17.44 7.74 17.79
N LYS A 149 -18.02 8.94 17.64
CA LYS A 149 -19.11 9.18 16.69
C LYS A 149 -18.64 8.97 15.26
N MET A 150 -17.46 9.48 14.92
CA MET A 150 -16.85 9.31 13.60
C MET A 150 -16.60 7.82 13.30
N PHE A 151 -16.01 7.08 14.23
CA PHE A 151 -15.76 5.65 14.06
C PHE A 151 -17.05 4.85 13.88
N LYS A 152 -18.10 5.16 14.65
CA LYS A 152 -19.41 4.50 14.50
C LYS A 152 -20.04 4.76 13.13
N LEU A 153 -19.94 5.99 12.64
CA LEU A 153 -20.38 6.34 11.29
C LEU A 153 -19.56 5.60 10.23
N TYR A 154 -18.23 5.60 10.40
CA TYR A 154 -17.28 4.92 9.52
C TYR A 154 -17.62 3.43 9.38
N ASP A 155 -17.73 2.71 10.50
CA ASP A 155 -17.93 1.26 10.50
C ASP A 155 -19.30 0.87 9.90
N GLY A 156 -20.34 1.67 10.18
CA GLY A 156 -21.68 1.45 9.64
C GLY A 156 -21.78 1.65 8.12
N GLU A 157 -21.07 2.63 7.57
CA GLU A 157 -21.21 3.00 6.15
C GLU A 157 -20.14 2.39 5.24
N TRP A 158 -18.94 2.11 5.76
CA TRP A 158 -17.82 1.58 4.97
C TRP A 158 -18.11 0.20 4.37
N ALA A 159 -18.97 -0.60 5.01
CA ALA A 159 -19.35 -1.93 4.53
C ALA A 159 -19.84 -1.93 3.07
N LYS A 160 -20.47 -0.85 2.59
CA LYS A 160 -20.89 -0.71 1.18
C LYS A 160 -19.68 -0.65 0.25
N THR A 161 -18.71 0.20 0.55
CA THR A 161 -17.46 0.34 -0.21
C THR A 161 -16.70 -0.97 -0.26
N SER A 162 -16.55 -1.64 0.89
CA SER A 162 -15.88 -2.95 0.97
C SER A 162 -16.56 -4.01 0.08
N LYS A 163 -17.90 -4.07 0.07
CA LYS A 163 -18.65 -4.97 -0.82
C LYS A 163 -18.36 -4.69 -2.30
N HIS A 164 -18.34 -3.42 -2.72
CA HIS A 164 -17.99 -3.08 -4.10
C HIS A 164 -16.56 -3.50 -4.46
N CYS A 165 -15.59 -3.25 -3.57
CA CYS A 165 -14.21 -3.68 -3.78
C CYS A 165 -14.09 -5.20 -3.93
N ASN A 166 -14.72 -5.96 -3.03
CA ASN A 166 -14.69 -7.42 -3.06
C ASN A 166 -15.37 -7.99 -4.30
N ASN A 167 -16.49 -7.39 -4.73
CA ASN A 167 -17.15 -7.76 -5.98
C ASN A 167 -16.24 -7.51 -7.18
N SER A 168 -15.60 -6.34 -7.28
CA SER A 168 -14.66 -6.05 -8.38
C SER A 168 -13.45 -6.98 -8.38
N ILE A 169 -12.93 -7.37 -7.21
CA ILE A 169 -11.86 -8.39 -7.11
C ILE A 169 -12.36 -9.74 -7.65
N ARG A 170 -13.56 -10.16 -7.24
CA ARG A 170 -14.14 -11.43 -7.69
C ARG A 170 -14.38 -11.43 -9.20
N THR A 171 -15.02 -10.38 -9.73
CA THR A 171 -15.30 -10.26 -11.16
C THR A 171 -14.00 -10.18 -11.97
N LYS A 172 -12.99 -9.43 -11.54
CA LYS A 172 -11.66 -9.45 -12.20
C LYS A 172 -11.02 -10.84 -12.22
N LYS A 173 -11.26 -11.67 -11.20
CA LYS A 173 -10.78 -13.05 -11.15
C LYS A 173 -11.60 -13.99 -12.05
N GLU A 174 -12.90 -13.77 -12.17
CA GLU A 174 -13.80 -14.52 -13.06
C GLU A 174 -13.55 -14.16 -14.54
N ASP A 175 -13.33 -12.88 -14.85
CA ASP A 175 -13.00 -12.36 -16.17
C ASP A 175 -11.56 -12.65 -16.59
N GLN A 176 -10.71 -13.03 -15.63
CA GLN A 176 -9.36 -13.51 -15.93
C GLN A 176 -9.51 -14.86 -16.63
N VAL A 177 -9.60 -14.81 -17.96
CA VAL A 177 -9.43 -16.00 -18.81
C VAL A 177 -8.13 -16.65 -18.36
N GLU A 178 -8.25 -17.84 -17.77
CA GLU A 178 -7.11 -18.64 -17.35
C GLU A 178 -6.45 -19.20 -18.63
N LEU A 179 -5.78 -18.31 -19.36
CA LEU A 179 -4.89 -18.64 -20.46
C LEU A 179 -3.68 -19.31 -19.82
N LEU A 180 -3.85 -20.59 -19.50
CA LEU A 180 -2.72 -21.46 -19.26
C LEU A 180 -1.83 -21.34 -20.50
N PRO A 181 -0.54 -20.99 -20.34
CA PRO A 181 0.36 -20.89 -21.46
C PRO A 181 0.32 -22.21 -22.23
N LEU A 182 0.11 -22.12 -23.54
CA LEU A 182 0.14 -23.30 -24.38
C LEU A 182 1.55 -23.89 -24.35
N THR A 183 1.68 -25.18 -24.65
CA THR A 183 3.00 -25.80 -24.79
C THR A 183 3.88 -25.03 -25.78
N SER A 184 3.30 -24.44 -26.83
CA SER A 184 4.00 -23.57 -27.78
C SER A 184 4.60 -22.32 -27.13
N ASP A 185 3.92 -21.74 -26.15
CA ASP A 185 4.36 -20.51 -25.48
C ASP A 185 5.53 -20.81 -24.53
N ILE A 186 5.46 -21.94 -23.82
CA ILE A 186 6.54 -22.43 -22.97
C ILE A 186 7.79 -22.77 -23.81
N THR A 187 7.58 -23.43 -24.97
CA THR A 187 8.69 -23.74 -25.90
C THR A 187 9.35 -22.48 -26.43
N LYS A 188 8.56 -21.49 -26.90
CA LYS A 188 9.07 -20.20 -27.37
C LYS A 188 9.86 -19.47 -26.28
N LEU A 189 9.35 -19.46 -25.04
CA LEU A 189 10.03 -18.84 -23.91
C LEU A 189 11.36 -19.53 -23.61
N LYS A 190 11.38 -20.88 -23.61
CA LYS A 190 12.60 -21.67 -23.40
C LYS A 190 13.64 -21.36 -24.47
N GLU A 191 13.25 -21.41 -25.74
CA GLU A 191 14.15 -21.14 -26.88
C GLU A 191 14.75 -19.74 -26.79
N LYS A 192 13.90 -18.71 -26.62
CA LYS A 192 14.37 -17.33 -26.49
C LYS A 192 15.29 -17.13 -25.30
N THR A 193 14.97 -17.73 -24.15
CA THR A 193 15.81 -17.62 -22.95
C THR A 193 17.17 -18.28 -23.17
N VAL A 194 17.23 -19.44 -23.83
CA VAL A 194 18.50 -20.12 -24.16
C VAL A 194 19.34 -19.29 -25.13
N THR A 195 18.72 -18.79 -26.21
CA THR A 195 19.41 -17.95 -27.20
C THR A 195 19.99 -16.69 -26.55
N GLU A 196 19.22 -16.04 -25.67
CA GLU A 196 19.63 -14.81 -25.03
C GLU A 196 20.72 -15.01 -23.97
N ILE A 197 20.66 -16.11 -23.22
CA ILE A 197 21.75 -16.50 -22.30
C ILE A 197 23.05 -16.70 -23.09
N ASN A 198 23.01 -17.41 -24.21
CA ASN A 198 24.20 -17.64 -25.04
C ASN A 198 24.76 -16.34 -25.62
N ARG A 199 23.87 -15.43 -26.05
CA ARG A 199 24.26 -14.07 -26.51
C ARG A 199 24.96 -13.30 -25.40
N LEU A 200 24.37 -13.24 -24.20
CA LEU A 200 24.94 -12.50 -23.07
C LEU A 200 26.24 -13.09 -22.56
N ILE A 201 26.42 -14.42 -22.58
CA ILE A 201 27.70 -15.05 -22.23
C ILE A 201 28.82 -14.56 -23.16
N SER A 202 28.55 -14.52 -24.47
CA SER A 202 29.50 -14.00 -25.45
C SER A 202 29.81 -12.52 -25.23
N GLU A 203 28.79 -11.71 -24.94
CA GLU A 203 28.96 -10.26 -24.70
C GLU A 203 29.71 -9.96 -23.40
N ILE A 204 29.42 -10.69 -22.32
CA ILE A 204 30.11 -10.57 -21.03
C ILE A 204 31.58 -10.98 -21.16
N SER A 205 31.88 -11.96 -22.02
CA SER A 205 33.25 -12.40 -22.29
C SER A 205 34.08 -11.30 -22.96
N PHE A 206 33.44 -10.39 -23.71
CA PHE A 206 34.11 -9.25 -24.34
C PHE A 206 34.11 -7.99 -23.47
N GLU A 207 32.98 -7.68 -22.83
CA GLU A 207 32.81 -6.48 -22.01
C GLU A 207 31.91 -6.79 -20.79
N PRO A 208 32.52 -7.05 -19.62
CA PRO A 208 31.78 -7.36 -18.41
C PRO A 208 31.19 -6.09 -17.78
N THR A 209 29.87 -6.01 -17.68
CA THR A 209 29.15 -4.91 -17.00
C THR A 209 28.15 -5.44 -15.97
N SER A 210 27.92 -4.68 -14.90
CA SER A 210 26.97 -5.05 -13.83
C SER A 210 25.55 -5.29 -14.37
N GLU A 211 25.12 -4.48 -15.34
CA GLU A 211 23.83 -4.62 -16.00
C GLU A 211 23.69 -5.94 -16.75
N ARG A 212 24.73 -6.37 -17.49
CA ARG A 212 24.72 -7.64 -18.23
C ARG A 212 24.69 -8.84 -17.29
N TYR A 213 25.43 -8.80 -16.19
CA TYR A 213 25.36 -9.83 -15.15
C TYR A 213 23.98 -9.89 -14.48
N LEU A 214 23.38 -8.73 -14.19
CA LEU A 214 22.01 -8.67 -13.66
C LEU A 214 21.01 -9.27 -14.67
N MET A 215 21.14 -8.97 -15.95
CA MET A 215 20.27 -9.55 -16.99
C MET A 215 20.47 -11.07 -17.12
N LEU A 216 21.72 -11.55 -17.09
CA LEU A 216 22.05 -12.98 -17.12
C LEU A 216 21.45 -13.71 -15.91
N SER A 217 21.54 -13.15 -14.70
CA SER A 217 20.95 -13.74 -13.50
C SER A 217 19.42 -13.85 -13.60
N LYS A 218 18.75 -12.82 -14.13
CA LYS A 218 17.30 -12.84 -14.36
C LYS A 218 16.90 -13.93 -15.37
N LEU A 219 17.61 -14.06 -16.48
CA LEU A 219 17.33 -15.08 -17.50
C LEU A 219 17.61 -16.49 -16.99
N THR A 220 18.68 -16.66 -16.20
CA THR A 220 19.01 -17.94 -15.57
C THR A 220 17.94 -18.34 -14.56
N LEU A 221 17.47 -17.41 -13.73
CA LEU A 221 16.35 -17.63 -12.82
C LEU A 221 15.06 -17.99 -13.57
N SER A 222 14.74 -17.24 -14.65
CA SER A 222 13.58 -17.53 -15.51
C SER A 222 13.64 -18.95 -16.10
N ARG A 223 14.83 -19.36 -16.57
CA ARG A 223 15.06 -20.73 -17.08
C ARG A 223 14.89 -21.78 -16.00
N LEU A 224 15.40 -21.54 -14.80
CA LEU A 224 15.27 -22.45 -13.66
C LEU A 224 13.80 -22.61 -13.23
N ILE A 225 13.05 -21.51 -13.16
CA ILE A 225 11.62 -21.52 -12.85
C ILE A 225 10.86 -22.30 -13.93
N THR A 226 11.13 -22.03 -15.21
CA THR A 226 10.45 -22.73 -16.33
C THR A 226 10.81 -24.21 -16.37
N PHE A 227 12.04 -24.58 -16.03
CA PHE A 227 12.47 -25.98 -15.92
C PHE A 227 11.77 -26.70 -14.75
N ASN A 228 11.61 -26.01 -13.63
CA ASN A 228 10.95 -26.55 -12.44
C ASN A 228 9.41 -26.43 -12.47
N ALA A 229 8.84 -25.74 -13.46
CA ALA A 229 7.41 -25.62 -13.66
C ALA A 229 6.83 -26.96 -14.12
N ARG A 230 6.63 -27.88 -13.18
CA ARG A 230 5.90 -29.13 -13.39
C ARG A 230 4.43 -28.94 -13.05
N ARG A 231 3.55 -29.55 -13.83
CA ARG A 231 2.18 -29.84 -13.36
C ARG A 231 2.31 -30.86 -12.23
N GLY A 232 1.66 -30.62 -11.09
CA GLY A 232 1.67 -31.58 -10.00
C GLY A 232 1.17 -32.95 -10.48
N GLY A 233 2.00 -33.99 -10.39
CA GLY A 233 1.61 -35.38 -10.69
C GLY A 233 2.30 -36.08 -11.87
N GLU A 234 3.18 -35.43 -12.65
CA GLU A 234 3.89 -36.12 -13.74
C GLU A 234 5.18 -36.83 -13.24
N PRO A 235 5.37 -38.16 -13.47
CA PRO A 235 6.59 -38.86 -13.12
C PRO A 235 7.75 -38.45 -14.05
N SER A 236 8.97 -38.41 -13.51
CA SER A 236 10.18 -38.05 -14.26
C SER A 236 10.42 -38.99 -15.44
N LYS A 237 10.68 -38.40 -16.62
CA LYS A 237 11.42 -39.06 -17.71
C LYS A 237 12.90 -38.79 -17.53
#